data_AF-A0AA39IP85-F1
#
_entry.id   AF-A0AA39IP85-F1
#
_cell.length_a   1.000
_cell.length_b   1.000
_cell.length_c   1.000
_cell.angle_alpha   90.00
_cell.angle_beta   90.00
_cell.angle_gamma   90.00
#
_symmetry.space_group_name_H-M   'P 1'
#
loop_
_entity.id
_entity.type
_entity.pdbx_description
1 polymer ?
#
loop_
_entity_poly.entity_id
_entity_poly.type
_entity_poly.pdbx_seq_one_letter_code
_entity_poly.pdbx_strand_id
1 'polypeptide(L)'
;MCVISGLLVNMPTMATTAIASCIFSAEIVLSIITLSINGVVLNSLVHNRKVKSKHFNMLLVKMTFDSSFLLGTIVYSGSVLLNLAGIINRPNILFFTGNVVESLEAAVGALHLFLSLDRLCAMKRPVEYETISAKIQKVTVLFIAATFIICFVLYGVTRDSQQIDAKHLFSHFVNVHVQVDVHIVTFCVFLLSLLASVKFSVEYKRYLNTRVVSTTATDVNKVKKINRVVLHLLVSEFLLLIVPNTVEIVLKKIFDGNEVHRYGPINHPLIVVYTTLSAIVFCAIFPKK
;
A
#
# COMPACT_ATOMS: atom_id res chain seq x y z
N MET A 1 50.22 -2.79 7.39
CA MET A 1 49.02 -1.94 7.59
C MET A 1 47.89 -2.12 6.55
N CYS A 2 48.01 -2.98 5.52
CA CYS A 2 46.93 -3.19 4.53
C CYS A 2 45.86 -4.24 4.88
N VAL A 3 46.06 -5.11 5.86
CA VAL A 3 45.10 -6.22 6.14
C VAL A 3 43.94 -5.79 7.05
N ILE A 4 44.14 -4.79 7.91
CA ILE A 4 43.10 -4.31 8.85
C ILE A 4 42.06 -3.43 8.13
N SER A 5 42.45 -2.76 7.03
CA SER A 5 41.52 -1.94 6.23
C SER A 5 40.50 -2.79 5.47
N GLY A 6 40.86 -4.00 5.03
CA GLY A 6 39.91 -4.94 4.40
C GLY A 6 38.89 -5.57 5.37
N LEU A 7 39.25 -5.73 6.64
CA LEU A 7 38.34 -6.28 7.67
C LEU A 7 37.28 -5.27 8.15
N LEU A 8 37.64 -3.99 8.23
CA LEU A 8 36.70 -2.93 8.60
C LEU A 8 35.72 -2.56 7.47
N VAL A 9 36.08 -2.77 6.21
CA VAL A 9 35.18 -2.55 5.05
C VAL A 9 34.15 -3.69 4.91
N ASN A 10 34.44 -4.90 5.39
CA ASN A 10 33.55 -6.07 5.27
C ASN A 10 32.63 -6.32 6.48
N MET A 11 32.93 -5.79 7.67
CA MET A 11 31.99 -5.89 8.80
C MET A 11 30.63 -5.20 8.57
N PRO A 12 30.54 -4.01 7.95
CA PRO A 12 29.24 -3.37 7.77
C PRO A 12 28.33 -4.11 6.79
N THR A 13 28.86 -4.92 5.87
CA THR A 13 28.04 -5.64 4.89
C THR A 13 27.27 -6.79 5.52
N MET A 14 27.87 -7.54 6.45
CA MET A 14 27.19 -8.64 7.16
C MET A 14 26.03 -8.17 8.05
N ALA A 15 26.19 -7.04 8.75
CA ALA A 15 25.11 -6.50 9.56
C ALA A 15 23.94 -6.02 8.68
N THR A 16 24.23 -5.37 7.54
CA THR A 16 23.18 -4.91 6.62
C THR A 16 22.43 -6.05 5.95
N THR A 17 23.11 -7.14 5.55
CA THR A 17 22.44 -8.29 4.95
C THR A 17 21.55 -9.04 5.95
N ALA A 18 21.99 -9.15 7.21
CA ALA A 18 21.19 -9.75 8.27
C ALA A 18 19.92 -8.93 8.55
N ILE A 19 20.03 -7.60 8.66
CA ILE A 19 18.88 -6.71 8.86
C ILE A 19 17.92 -6.80 7.68
N ALA A 20 18.41 -6.71 6.45
CA ALA A 20 17.58 -6.85 5.25
C ALA A 20 16.85 -8.21 5.23
N SER A 21 17.56 -9.30 5.54
CA SER A 21 16.96 -10.63 5.60
C SER A 21 15.84 -10.74 6.64
N CYS A 22 16.03 -10.11 7.81
CA CYS A 22 14.99 -10.04 8.84
C CYS A 22 13.76 -9.26 8.36
N ILE A 23 13.96 -8.10 7.72
CA ILE A 23 12.87 -7.26 7.20
C ILE A 23 12.06 -8.02 6.15
N PHE A 24 12.70 -8.59 5.13
CA PHE A 24 12.02 -9.32 4.06
C PHE A 24 11.34 -10.60 4.58
N SER A 25 11.94 -11.29 5.55
CA SER A 25 11.31 -12.47 6.18
C SER A 25 10.05 -12.08 6.96
N ALA A 26 10.11 -11.01 7.76
CA ALA A 26 8.97 -10.48 8.49
C ALA A 26 7.85 -10.03 7.54
N GLU A 27 8.21 -9.38 6.43
CA GLU A 27 7.29 -8.93 5.40
C GLU A 27 6.55 -10.11 4.73
N ILE A 28 7.25 -11.20 4.40
CA ILE A 28 6.63 -12.42 3.86
C ILE A 28 5.63 -13.01 4.85
N VAL A 29 6.03 -13.19 6.12
CA VAL A 29 5.16 -13.75 7.16
C VAL A 29 3.91 -12.89 7.33
N LEU A 30 4.07 -11.58 7.43
CA LEU A 30 2.96 -10.65 7.60
C LEU A 30 2.05 -10.62 6.36
N SER A 31 2.63 -10.73 5.16
CA SER A 31 1.87 -10.80 3.91
C SER A 31 1.03 -12.07 3.82
N ILE A 32 1.57 -13.23 4.22
CA ILE A 32 0.83 -14.51 4.26
C ILE A 32 -0.34 -14.41 5.25
N ILE A 33 -0.10 -13.88 6.45
CA ILE A 33 -1.15 -13.66 7.46
C ILE A 33 -2.24 -12.76 6.88
N THR A 34 -1.85 -11.64 6.29
CA THR A 34 -2.80 -10.66 5.73
C THR A 34 -3.60 -11.25 4.57
N LEU A 35 -2.95 -11.98 3.67
CA LEU A 35 -3.61 -12.66 2.55
C LEU A 35 -4.63 -13.70 3.05
N SER A 36 -4.30 -14.39 4.14
CA SER A 36 -5.20 -15.37 4.77
C SER A 36 -6.45 -14.68 5.35
N ILE A 37 -6.26 -13.56 6.07
CA ILE A 37 -7.37 -12.76 6.60
C ILE A 37 -8.22 -12.18 5.47
N ASN A 38 -7.59 -11.57 4.46
CA ASN A 38 -8.28 -11.03 3.28
C ASN A 38 -9.04 -12.12 2.53
N GLY A 39 -8.48 -13.32 2.39
CA GLY A 39 -9.14 -14.47 1.79
C GLY A 39 -10.41 -14.88 2.54
N VAL A 40 -10.37 -14.93 3.87
CA VAL A 40 -11.54 -15.23 4.70
C VAL A 40 -12.62 -14.14 4.55
N VAL A 41 -12.24 -12.87 4.60
CA VAL A 41 -13.18 -11.74 4.43
C VAL A 41 -13.78 -11.74 3.04
N LEU A 42 -12.95 -11.92 2.01
CA LEU A 42 -13.36 -11.96 0.61
C LEU A 42 -14.33 -13.12 0.36
N ASN A 43 -14.01 -14.32 0.88
CA ASN A 43 -14.88 -15.48 0.77
C ASN A 43 -16.22 -15.23 1.48
N SER A 44 -16.20 -14.66 2.69
CA SER A 44 -17.40 -14.27 3.41
C SER A 44 -18.24 -13.26 2.62
N LEU A 45 -17.62 -12.23 2.03
CA LEU A 45 -18.30 -11.22 1.21
C LEU A 45 -18.90 -11.82 -0.06
N VAL A 46 -18.19 -12.73 -0.72
CA VAL A 46 -18.65 -13.41 -1.95
C VAL A 46 -19.79 -14.38 -1.64
N HIS A 47 -19.69 -15.16 -0.57
CA HIS A 47 -20.72 -16.12 -0.18
C HIS A 47 -21.99 -15.43 0.36
N ASN A 48 -21.83 -14.34 1.12
CA ASN A 48 -22.94 -13.56 1.67
C ASN A 48 -23.54 -12.53 0.68
N ARG A 49 -23.23 -12.62 -0.62
CA ARG A 49 -23.71 -11.73 -1.70
C ARG A 49 -25.23 -11.60 -1.82
N LYS A 50 -26.03 -12.38 -1.09
CA LYS A 50 -27.49 -12.22 -1.03
C LYS A 50 -27.92 -10.83 -0.53
N VAL A 51 -27.06 -10.10 0.18
CA VAL A 51 -27.32 -8.70 0.60
C VAL A 51 -26.55 -7.73 -0.32
N LYS A 52 -27.15 -7.39 -1.47
CA LYS A 52 -26.58 -6.54 -2.55
C LYS A 52 -26.38 -5.06 -2.17
N SER A 53 -25.57 -4.75 -1.16
CA SER A 53 -25.16 -3.36 -0.91
C SER A 53 -24.02 -3.00 -1.88
N LYS A 54 -24.30 -2.11 -2.86
CA LYS A 54 -23.31 -1.62 -3.83
C LYS A 54 -22.08 -0.96 -3.17
N HIS A 55 -22.22 -0.52 -1.92
CA HIS A 55 -21.12 -0.02 -1.09
C HIS A 55 -19.97 -1.03 -0.92
N PHE A 56 -20.23 -2.32 -1.08
CA PHE A 56 -19.18 -3.35 -0.98
C PHE A 56 -18.37 -3.53 -2.25
N ASN A 57 -18.81 -3.01 -3.40
CA ASN A 57 -18.10 -3.21 -4.67
C ASN A 57 -16.74 -2.52 -4.66
N MET A 58 -16.69 -1.28 -4.17
CA MET A 58 -15.42 -0.55 -4.05
C MET A 58 -14.48 -1.21 -3.03
N LEU A 59 -15.04 -1.76 -1.95
CA LEU A 59 -14.28 -2.53 -0.98
C LEU A 59 -13.72 -3.83 -1.58
N LEU A 60 -14.50 -4.50 -2.43
CA LEU A 60 -14.06 -5.69 -3.15
C LEU A 60 -12.87 -5.37 -4.06
N VAL A 61 -12.96 -4.28 -4.84
CA VAL A 61 -11.85 -3.80 -5.68
C VAL A 61 -10.60 -3.55 -4.84
N LYS A 62 -10.76 -2.87 -3.69
CA LYS A 62 -9.66 -2.64 -2.76
C LYS A 62 -9.02 -3.95 -2.28
N MET A 63 -9.82 -4.88 -1.75
CA MET A 63 -9.31 -6.14 -1.20
C MET A 63 -8.63 -7.01 -2.26
N THR A 64 -9.17 -7.04 -3.49
CA THR A 64 -8.54 -7.74 -4.62
C THR A 64 -7.17 -7.12 -4.94
N PHE A 65 -7.09 -5.80 -5.01
CA PHE A 65 -5.86 -5.11 -5.32
C PHE A 65 -4.81 -5.25 -4.20
N ASP A 66 -5.21 -5.10 -2.93
CA ASP A 66 -4.34 -5.34 -1.78
C ASP A 66 -3.79 -6.78 -1.81
N SER A 67 -4.62 -7.76 -2.16
CA SER A 67 -4.20 -9.16 -2.28
C SER A 67 -3.19 -9.38 -3.42
N SER A 68 -3.39 -8.70 -4.56
CA SER A 68 -2.42 -8.72 -5.67
C SER A 68 -1.08 -8.08 -5.28
N PHE A 69 -1.11 -6.95 -4.56
CA PHE A 69 0.09 -6.32 -4.01
C PHE A 69 0.85 -7.28 -3.08
N LEU A 70 0.16 -7.86 -2.08
CA LEU A 70 0.76 -8.79 -1.13
C LEU A 70 1.37 -10.04 -1.79
N LEU A 71 0.72 -10.58 -2.83
CA LEU A 71 1.28 -11.68 -3.62
C LEU A 71 2.57 -11.26 -4.34
N GLY A 72 2.56 -10.07 -4.97
CA GLY A 72 3.75 -9.49 -5.58
C GLY A 72 4.88 -9.32 -4.56
N THR A 73 4.57 -8.79 -3.38
CA THR A 73 5.52 -8.62 -2.28
C THR A 73 6.12 -9.94 -1.83
N ILE A 74 5.33 -10.99 -1.61
CA ILE A 74 5.85 -12.32 -1.25
C ILE A 74 6.85 -12.83 -2.30
N VAL A 75 6.51 -12.69 -3.59
CA VAL A 75 7.38 -13.14 -4.70
C VAL A 75 8.66 -12.31 -4.78
N TYR A 76 8.56 -10.98 -4.64
CA TYR A 76 9.71 -10.08 -4.65
C TYR A 76 10.63 -10.30 -3.45
N SER A 77 10.09 -10.22 -2.22
CA SER A 77 10.86 -10.40 -0.98
C SER A 77 11.47 -11.80 -0.91
N GLY A 78 10.77 -12.84 -1.40
CA GLY A 78 11.32 -14.19 -1.55
C GLY A 78 12.48 -14.25 -2.55
N SER A 79 12.36 -13.55 -3.68
CA SER A 79 13.43 -13.45 -4.68
C SER A 79 14.68 -12.75 -4.12
N VAL A 80 14.48 -11.68 -3.34
CA VAL A 80 15.57 -10.97 -2.66
C VAL A 80 16.27 -11.87 -1.63
N LEU A 81 15.52 -12.58 -0.78
CA LEU A 81 16.09 -13.51 0.20
C LEU A 81 16.90 -14.63 -0.46
N LEU A 82 16.38 -15.24 -1.53
CA LEU A 82 17.10 -16.27 -2.28
C LEU A 82 18.36 -15.73 -2.95
N ASN A 83 18.37 -14.46 -3.36
CA ASN A 83 19.55 -13.80 -3.91
C ASN A 83 20.58 -13.48 -2.81
N LEU A 84 20.15 -12.95 -1.66
CA LEU A 84 21.02 -12.70 -0.50
C LEU A 84 21.66 -13.98 0.05
N ALA A 85 20.93 -15.11 -0.02
CA ALA A 85 21.45 -16.43 0.35
C ALA A 85 22.41 -17.04 -0.69
N GLY A 86 22.62 -16.39 -1.83
CA GLY A 86 23.45 -16.90 -2.93
C GLY A 86 22.83 -18.06 -3.70
N ILE A 87 21.54 -18.36 -3.48
CA ILE A 87 20.83 -19.48 -4.14
C ILE A 87 20.43 -19.10 -5.57
N ILE A 88 19.94 -17.87 -5.78
CA ILE A 88 19.53 -17.37 -7.10
C ILE A 88 20.41 -16.16 -7.47
N ASN A 89 21.19 -16.27 -8.54
CA ASN A 89 21.91 -15.12 -9.10
C ASN A 89 21.32 -14.71 -10.47
N ARG A 90 20.04 -14.34 -10.48
CA ARG A 90 19.31 -13.94 -11.69
C ARG A 90 18.74 -12.52 -11.55
N PRO A 91 19.51 -11.47 -11.90
CA PRO A 91 19.10 -10.07 -11.71
C PRO A 91 17.81 -9.71 -12.46
N ASN A 92 17.51 -10.40 -13.56
CA ASN A 92 16.26 -10.22 -14.30
C ASN A 92 15.01 -10.59 -13.48
N ILE A 93 15.10 -11.59 -12.60
CA ILE A 93 13.96 -11.98 -11.75
C ILE A 93 13.71 -10.87 -10.73
N LEU A 94 14.75 -10.39 -10.05
CA LEU A 94 14.67 -9.28 -9.08
C LEU A 94 14.11 -8.01 -9.72
N PHE A 95 14.58 -7.68 -10.92
CA PHE A 95 14.09 -6.53 -11.67
C PHE A 95 12.59 -6.67 -11.96
N PHE A 96 12.16 -7.79 -12.54
CA PHE A 96 10.76 -7.95 -12.94
C PHE A 96 9.81 -7.98 -11.74
N THR A 97 10.16 -8.72 -10.68
CA THR A 97 9.32 -8.81 -9.48
C THR A 97 9.29 -7.48 -8.72
N GLY A 98 10.42 -6.79 -8.62
CA GLY A 98 10.49 -5.44 -8.05
C GLY A 98 9.67 -4.42 -8.85
N ASN A 99 9.76 -4.46 -10.19
CA ASN A 99 8.98 -3.58 -11.06
C ASN A 99 7.47 -3.77 -10.86
N VAL A 100 7.02 -5.03 -10.74
CA VAL A 100 5.61 -5.33 -10.43
C VAL A 100 5.19 -4.74 -9.10
N VAL A 101 5.96 -4.94 -8.02
CA VAL A 101 5.61 -4.45 -6.68
C VAL A 101 5.56 -2.93 -6.62
N GLU A 102 6.57 -2.26 -7.16
CA GLU A 102 6.67 -0.78 -7.14
C GLU A 102 5.59 -0.13 -8.02
N SER A 103 5.23 -0.77 -9.14
CA SER A 103 4.11 -0.33 -9.97
C SER A 103 2.76 -0.56 -9.28
N LEU A 104 2.61 -1.65 -8.53
CA LEU A 104 1.41 -1.90 -7.71
C LEU A 104 1.33 -0.89 -6.56
N GLU A 105 2.44 -0.52 -5.92
CA GLU A 105 2.47 0.51 -4.87
C GLU A 105 1.93 1.85 -5.37
N ALA A 106 2.42 2.34 -6.51
CA ALA A 106 1.90 3.58 -7.10
C ALA A 106 0.39 3.50 -7.38
N ALA A 107 -0.07 2.34 -7.86
CA ALA A 107 -1.48 2.09 -8.11
C ALA A 107 -2.32 1.93 -6.81
N VAL A 108 -1.74 1.46 -5.69
CA VAL A 108 -2.36 1.50 -4.37
C VAL A 108 -2.63 2.94 -3.97
N GLY A 109 -1.67 3.85 -4.17
CA GLY A 109 -1.87 5.28 -3.90
C GLY A 109 -3.09 5.87 -4.63
N ALA A 110 -3.23 5.55 -5.92
CA ALA A 110 -4.40 5.95 -6.70
C ALA A 110 -5.71 5.35 -6.17
N LEU A 111 -5.72 4.07 -5.83
CA LEU A 111 -6.88 3.39 -5.23
C LEU A 111 -7.34 4.08 -3.95
N HIS A 112 -6.41 4.51 -3.08
CA HIS A 112 -6.72 5.24 -1.84
C HIS A 112 -7.42 6.58 -2.08
N LEU A 113 -7.00 7.33 -3.10
CA LEU A 113 -7.67 8.56 -3.50
C LEU A 113 -9.12 8.31 -3.91
N PHE A 114 -9.35 7.35 -4.81
CA PHE A 114 -10.71 7.03 -5.28
C PHE A 114 -11.59 6.43 -4.19
N LEU A 115 -11.04 5.65 -3.26
CA LEU A 115 -11.77 5.15 -2.10
C LEU A 115 -12.27 6.31 -1.22
N SER A 116 -11.43 7.33 -1.02
CA SER A 116 -11.78 8.53 -0.28
C SER A 116 -12.87 9.35 -0.99
N LEU A 117 -12.78 9.47 -2.32
CA LEU A 117 -13.80 10.12 -3.15
C LEU A 117 -15.14 9.36 -3.15
N ASP A 118 -15.12 8.03 -3.28
CA ASP A 118 -16.32 7.18 -3.23
C ASP A 118 -17.06 7.36 -1.90
N ARG A 119 -16.33 7.36 -0.78
CA ARG A 119 -16.88 7.62 0.56
C ARG A 119 -17.48 9.02 0.68
N LEU A 120 -16.82 10.03 0.13
CA LEU A 120 -17.33 11.41 0.11
C LEU A 120 -18.62 11.51 -0.71
N CYS A 121 -18.69 10.83 -1.87
CA CYS A 121 -19.88 10.77 -2.71
C CYS A 121 -21.04 10.06 -2.01
N ALA A 122 -20.77 8.92 -1.35
CA ALA A 122 -21.78 8.17 -0.59
C ALA A 122 -22.46 9.02 0.47
N MET A 123 -21.71 9.90 1.13
CA MET A 123 -22.24 10.77 2.18
C MET A 123 -22.94 12.02 1.65
N LYS A 124 -22.39 12.65 0.61
CA LYS A 124 -22.98 13.88 0.04
C LYS A 124 -24.27 13.61 -0.72
N ARG A 125 -24.39 12.46 -1.38
CA ARG A 125 -25.51 12.15 -2.27
C ARG A 125 -26.00 10.71 -2.09
N PRO A 126 -26.54 10.34 -0.92
CA PRO A 126 -26.93 8.95 -0.64
C PRO A 126 -27.98 8.40 -1.62
N VAL A 127 -28.87 9.24 -2.16
CA VAL A 127 -29.92 8.83 -3.11
C VAL A 127 -29.35 8.54 -4.50
N GLU A 128 -28.46 9.39 -5.01
CA GLU A 128 -27.85 9.22 -6.34
C GLU A 128 -26.67 8.24 -6.34
N TYR A 129 -26.11 7.96 -5.16
CA TYR A 129 -24.87 7.19 -4.99
C TYR A 129 -24.90 5.85 -5.71
N GLU A 130 -26.05 5.18 -5.78
CA GLU A 130 -26.19 3.90 -6.46
C GLU A 130 -25.76 3.92 -7.93
N THR A 131 -25.99 5.03 -8.63
CA THR A 131 -25.61 5.20 -10.04
C THR A 131 -24.18 5.73 -10.18
N ILE A 132 -23.77 6.60 -9.24
CA ILE A 132 -22.45 7.24 -9.22
C ILE A 132 -21.37 6.22 -8.84
N SER A 133 -21.61 5.36 -7.86
CA SER A 133 -20.67 4.34 -7.36
C SER A 133 -20.18 3.41 -8.47
N ALA A 134 -21.08 2.95 -9.35
CA ALA A 134 -20.69 2.10 -10.47
C ALA A 134 -19.77 2.83 -11.47
N LYS A 135 -19.98 4.14 -11.68
CA LYS A 135 -19.11 4.97 -12.52
C LYS A 135 -17.76 5.19 -11.85
N ILE A 136 -17.74 5.54 -10.56
CA ILE A 136 -16.50 5.73 -9.78
C ILE A 136 -15.69 4.44 -9.79
N GLN A 137 -16.30 3.28 -9.56
CA GLN A 137 -15.62 2.00 -9.57
C GLN A 137 -14.94 1.72 -10.92
N LYS A 138 -15.66 1.93 -12.04
CA LYS A 138 -15.09 1.73 -13.39
C LYS A 138 -13.91 2.67 -13.64
N VAL A 139 -14.06 3.96 -13.30
CA VAL A 139 -12.98 4.96 -13.44
C VAL A 139 -11.79 4.58 -12.55
N THR A 140 -12.05 4.09 -11.34
CA THR A 140 -11.01 3.64 -10.41
C THR A 140 -10.21 2.49 -11.01
N VAL A 141 -10.88 1.42 -11.48
CA VAL A 141 -10.19 0.26 -12.06
C VAL A 141 -9.37 0.68 -13.28
N LEU A 142 -9.93 1.53 -14.15
CA LEU A 142 -9.22 2.06 -15.31
C LEU A 142 -7.97 2.86 -14.90
N PHE A 143 -8.10 3.73 -13.91
CA PHE A 143 -7.00 4.58 -13.45
C PHE A 143 -5.90 3.76 -12.77
N ILE A 144 -6.26 2.80 -11.92
CA ILE A 144 -5.32 1.86 -11.29
C ILE A 144 -4.54 1.08 -12.35
N ALA A 145 -5.25 0.53 -13.35
CA ALA A 145 -4.61 -0.21 -14.44
C ALA A 145 -3.68 0.70 -15.27
N ALA A 146 -4.10 1.92 -15.57
CA ALA A 146 -3.28 2.89 -16.28
C ALA A 146 -2.01 3.26 -15.47
N THR A 147 -2.15 3.58 -14.18
CA THR A 147 -1.01 3.88 -13.29
C THR A 147 -0.04 2.71 -13.24
N PHE A 148 -0.54 1.47 -13.06
CA PHE A 148 0.30 0.28 -13.06
C PHE A 148 1.07 0.14 -14.39
N ILE A 149 0.39 0.22 -15.54
CA ILE A 149 1.03 0.06 -16.85
C ILE A 149 2.07 1.17 -17.09
N ILE A 150 1.74 2.42 -16.77
CA ILE A 150 2.65 3.57 -16.94
C ILE A 150 3.91 3.38 -16.09
N CYS A 151 3.76 3.11 -14.79
CA CYS A 151 4.91 2.87 -13.90
C CYS A 151 5.74 1.66 -14.36
N PHE A 152 5.08 0.58 -14.75
CA PHE A 152 5.75 -0.65 -15.17
C PHE A 152 6.59 -0.44 -16.44
N VAL A 153 6.03 0.25 -17.43
CA VAL A 153 6.73 0.61 -18.67
C VAL A 153 7.84 1.61 -18.38
N LEU A 154 7.57 2.63 -17.55
CA LEU A 154 8.55 3.66 -17.21
C LEU A 154 9.80 3.05 -16.57
N TYR A 155 9.63 2.22 -15.53
CA TYR A 155 10.74 1.48 -14.92
C TYR A 155 11.40 0.48 -15.88
N GLY A 156 10.62 -0.09 -16.79
CA GLY A 156 11.09 -0.94 -17.89
C GLY A 156 12.10 -0.24 -18.80
N VAL A 157 11.73 0.94 -19.31
CA VAL A 157 12.52 1.70 -20.29
C VAL A 157 13.67 2.48 -19.64
N THR A 158 13.57 2.80 -18.36
CA THR A 158 14.62 3.52 -17.59
C THR A 158 15.54 2.58 -16.83
N ARG A 159 15.55 1.29 -17.18
CA ARG A 159 16.43 0.30 -16.58
C ARG A 159 17.88 0.59 -16.93
N ASP A 160 18.74 0.70 -15.93
CA ASP A 160 20.19 0.83 -16.12
C ASP A 160 20.82 -0.55 -16.32
N SER A 161 21.35 -0.80 -17.52
CA SER A 161 21.97 -2.07 -17.91
C SER A 161 23.44 -2.20 -17.49
N GLN A 162 24.09 -1.13 -17.03
CA GLN A 162 25.55 -1.09 -16.92
C GLN A 162 26.14 -1.62 -15.59
N GLN A 163 25.32 -2.00 -14.61
CA GLN A 163 25.83 -2.31 -13.27
C GLN A 163 25.29 -3.64 -12.70
N ILE A 164 25.44 -4.74 -13.44
CA ILE A 164 24.79 -6.03 -13.12
C ILE A 164 25.43 -6.76 -11.92
N ASP A 165 26.71 -6.54 -11.63
CA ASP A 165 27.50 -7.51 -10.86
C ASP A 165 27.44 -7.41 -9.32
N ALA A 166 26.72 -6.44 -8.74
CA ALA A 166 26.68 -6.24 -7.27
C ALA A 166 25.32 -5.80 -6.70
N LYS A 167 24.23 -5.96 -7.44
CA LYS A 167 22.92 -5.38 -7.09
C LYS A 167 21.95 -6.42 -6.52
N HIS A 168 21.57 -6.24 -5.25
CA HIS A 168 20.63 -7.12 -4.55
C HIS A 168 19.21 -6.55 -4.41
N LEU A 169 18.98 -5.29 -4.79
CA LEU A 169 17.73 -4.56 -4.61
C LEU A 169 17.21 -3.94 -5.90
N PHE A 170 15.89 -3.83 -6.02
CA PHE A 170 15.21 -3.24 -7.18
C PHE A 170 15.69 -1.82 -7.51
N SER A 171 15.83 -0.96 -6.49
CA SER A 171 16.24 0.44 -6.64
C SER A 171 17.55 0.63 -7.39
N HIS A 172 18.43 -0.38 -7.36
CA HIS A 172 19.66 -0.30 -8.10
C HIS A 172 19.45 -0.57 -9.60
N PHE A 173 18.42 -1.28 -10.05
CA PHE A 173 18.22 -1.56 -11.48
C PHE A 173 17.59 -0.41 -12.27
N VAL A 174 17.04 0.59 -11.58
CA VAL A 174 16.27 1.68 -12.18
C VAL A 174 17.02 3.00 -12.02
N ASN A 175 16.84 3.91 -12.97
CA ASN A 175 17.30 5.28 -12.82
C ASN A 175 16.71 5.92 -11.55
N VAL A 176 17.60 6.31 -10.62
CA VAL A 176 17.23 6.88 -9.31
C VAL A 176 16.34 8.12 -9.46
N HIS A 177 16.57 8.97 -10.47
CA HIS A 177 15.75 10.17 -10.68
C HIS A 177 14.30 9.80 -11.02
N VAL A 178 14.12 8.81 -11.89
CA VAL A 178 12.79 8.33 -12.30
C VAL A 178 12.06 7.73 -11.11
N GLN A 179 12.75 6.93 -10.29
CA GLN A 179 12.17 6.36 -9.08
C GLN A 179 11.74 7.47 -8.09
N VAL A 180 12.60 8.47 -7.85
CA VAL A 180 12.29 9.61 -6.99
C VAL A 180 11.08 10.40 -7.51
N ASP A 181 11.00 10.68 -8.81
CA ASP A 181 9.88 11.40 -9.41
C ASP A 181 8.56 10.63 -9.24
N VAL A 182 8.56 9.31 -9.48
CA VAL A 182 7.38 8.46 -9.26
C VAL A 182 6.96 8.45 -7.79
N HIS A 183 7.91 8.36 -6.85
CA HIS A 183 7.58 8.45 -5.42
C HIS A 183 7.02 9.83 -5.03
N ILE A 184 7.55 10.94 -5.58
CA ILE A 184 7.02 12.28 -5.32
C ILE A 184 5.58 12.39 -5.82
N VAL A 185 5.29 11.90 -7.04
CA VAL A 185 3.92 11.90 -7.59
C VAL A 185 3.00 11.03 -6.73
N THR A 186 3.45 9.83 -6.35
CA THR A 186 2.68 8.92 -5.49
C THR A 186 2.40 9.54 -4.13
N PHE A 187 3.39 10.21 -3.53
CA PHE A 187 3.23 10.98 -2.30
C PHE A 187 2.20 12.10 -2.44
N CYS A 188 2.24 12.87 -3.53
CA CYS A 188 1.23 13.89 -3.82
C CYS A 188 -0.19 13.29 -3.91
N VAL A 189 -0.33 12.11 -4.53
CA VAL A 189 -1.62 11.40 -4.60
C VAL A 189 -2.11 10.98 -3.21
N PHE A 190 -1.23 10.43 -2.36
CA PHE A 190 -1.55 10.12 -0.96
C PHE A 190 -1.91 11.36 -0.15
N LEU A 191 -1.24 12.49 -0.37
CA LEU A 191 -1.58 13.74 0.30
C LEU A 191 -2.98 14.22 -0.12
N LEU A 192 -3.33 14.11 -1.40
CA LEU A 192 -4.68 14.41 -1.89
C LEU A 192 -5.73 13.45 -1.32
N SER A 193 -5.43 12.15 -1.19
CA SER A 193 -6.35 11.18 -0.57
C SER A 193 -6.63 11.54 0.88
N LEU A 194 -5.60 11.98 1.63
CA LEU A 194 -5.74 12.46 3.00
C LEU A 194 -6.63 13.69 3.09
N LEU A 195 -6.40 14.71 2.25
CA LEU A 195 -7.22 15.92 2.24
C LEU A 195 -8.69 15.60 1.93
N ALA A 196 -8.95 14.69 0.99
CA ALA A 196 -10.29 14.20 0.70
C ALA A 196 -10.92 13.50 1.92
N SER A 197 -10.13 12.67 2.61
CA SER A 197 -10.52 11.95 3.83
C SER A 197 -10.78 12.86 5.04
N VAL A 198 -10.00 13.93 5.22
CA VAL A 198 -10.24 14.96 6.24
C VAL A 198 -11.53 15.71 5.94
N LYS A 199 -11.73 16.16 4.69
CA LYS A 199 -12.96 16.82 4.26
C LYS A 199 -14.18 15.93 4.48
N PHE A 200 -14.07 14.65 4.15
CA PHE A 200 -15.07 13.62 4.46
C PHE A 200 -15.39 13.56 5.95
N SER A 201 -14.37 13.53 6.81
CA SER A 201 -14.54 13.44 8.26
C SER A 201 -15.27 14.66 8.84
N VAL A 202 -15.01 15.85 8.29
CA VAL A 202 -15.70 17.10 8.68
C VAL A 202 -17.17 17.06 8.27
N GLU A 203 -17.46 16.75 7.00
CA GLU A 203 -18.84 16.66 6.50
C GLU A 203 -19.65 15.60 7.23
N TYR A 204 -19.01 14.48 7.56
CA TYR A 204 -19.63 13.42 8.34
C TYR A 204 -19.99 13.85 9.76
N LYS A 205 -19.08 14.55 10.47
CA LYS A 205 -19.38 15.11 11.81
C LYS A 205 -20.59 16.04 11.74
N ARG A 206 -20.67 16.88 10.70
CA ARG A 206 -21.82 17.75 10.45
C ARG A 206 -23.09 16.92 10.22
N TYR A 207 -23.04 15.91 9.36
CA TYR A 207 -24.18 15.02 9.08
C TYR A 207 -24.72 14.35 10.34
N LEU A 208 -23.85 13.82 11.21
CA LEU A 208 -24.25 13.23 12.47
C LEU A 208 -24.95 14.23 13.38
N ASN A 209 -24.36 15.42 13.57
CA ASN A 209 -24.92 16.42 14.46
C ASN A 209 -26.33 16.88 14.01
N THR A 210 -26.58 16.90 12.69
CA THR A 210 -27.90 17.27 12.16
C THR A 210 -28.93 16.13 12.23
N ARG A 211 -28.52 14.85 12.01
CA ARG A 211 -29.46 13.70 11.90
C ARG A 211 -29.77 12.96 13.19
N VAL A 212 -29.02 13.21 14.27
CA VAL A 212 -29.31 12.64 15.60
C VAL A 212 -30.71 13.03 16.11
N VAL A 213 -31.31 14.08 15.56
CA VAL A 213 -32.66 14.55 15.92
C VAL A 213 -33.78 13.68 15.31
N SER A 214 -33.52 12.89 14.25
CA SER A 214 -34.60 12.28 13.44
C SER A 214 -34.60 10.75 13.33
N THR A 215 -33.70 10.02 14.01
CA THR A 215 -33.50 8.57 13.75
C THR A 215 -33.48 7.74 15.03
N THR A 216 -33.98 6.49 14.97
CA THR A 216 -33.99 5.50 16.05
C THR A 216 -32.61 5.24 16.65
N ALA A 217 -32.52 5.18 17.98
CA ALA A 217 -31.25 5.07 18.73
C ALA A 217 -30.36 3.88 18.31
N THR A 218 -30.97 2.76 17.88
CA THR A 218 -30.28 1.55 17.41
C THR A 218 -29.52 1.76 16.10
N ASP A 219 -30.09 2.50 15.15
CA ASP A 219 -29.43 2.79 13.86
C ASP A 219 -28.30 3.80 14.05
N VAL A 220 -28.49 4.77 14.94
CA VAL A 220 -27.45 5.74 15.34
C VAL A 220 -26.22 5.02 15.91
N ASN A 221 -26.41 3.99 16.75
CA ASN A 221 -25.29 3.24 17.34
C ASN A 221 -24.49 2.42 16.29
N LYS A 222 -25.18 1.79 15.32
CA LYS A 222 -24.51 1.08 14.22
C LYS A 222 -23.68 2.04 13.35
N VAL A 223 -24.27 3.17 12.98
CA VAL A 223 -23.60 4.21 12.17
C VAL A 223 -22.39 4.78 12.91
N LYS A 224 -22.49 5.06 14.21
CA LYS A 224 -21.36 5.50 15.05
C LYS A 224 -20.21 4.48 15.09
N LYS A 225 -20.51 3.18 15.20
CA LYS A 225 -19.49 2.11 15.22
C LYS A 225 -18.73 2.04 13.89
N ILE A 226 -19.44 2.03 12.76
CA ILE A 226 -18.83 2.01 11.42
C ILE A 226 -17.93 3.22 11.24
N ASN A 227 -18.35 4.40 11.67
CA ASN A 227 -17.53 5.59 11.50
C ASN A 227 -16.28 5.63 12.39
N ARG A 228 -16.37 5.13 13.64
CA ARG A 228 -15.17 5.02 14.49
C ARG A 228 -14.11 4.17 13.79
N VAL A 229 -14.53 3.11 13.13
CA VAL A 229 -13.64 2.28 12.32
C VAL A 229 -13.06 3.05 11.14
N VAL A 230 -13.88 3.76 10.35
CA VAL A 230 -13.37 4.56 9.23
C VAL A 230 -12.34 5.58 9.71
N LEU A 231 -12.57 6.22 10.85
CA LEU A 231 -11.63 7.15 11.47
C LEU A 231 -10.31 6.45 11.85
N HIS A 232 -10.37 5.26 12.45
CA HIS A 232 -9.15 4.49 12.77
C HIS A 232 -8.36 4.13 11.51
N LEU A 233 -9.03 3.70 10.44
CA LEU A 233 -8.37 3.41 9.16
C LEU A 233 -7.70 4.66 8.56
N LEU A 234 -8.34 5.82 8.66
CA LEU A 234 -7.79 7.10 8.20
C LEU A 234 -6.55 7.51 9.01
N VAL A 235 -6.62 7.39 10.34
CA VAL A 235 -5.46 7.67 11.21
C VAL A 235 -4.31 6.71 10.92
N SER A 236 -4.60 5.41 10.75
CA SER A 236 -3.59 4.42 10.36
C SER A 236 -2.99 4.70 8.99
N GLU A 237 -3.78 5.14 8.01
CA GLU A 237 -3.29 5.53 6.67
C GLU A 237 -2.31 6.71 6.78
N PHE A 238 -2.66 7.73 7.56
CA PHE A 238 -1.77 8.86 7.81
C PHE A 238 -0.46 8.44 8.47
N LEU A 239 -0.53 7.68 9.56
CA LEU A 239 0.64 7.30 10.36
C LEU A 239 1.55 6.29 9.68
N LEU A 240 0.99 5.34 8.93
CA LEU A 240 1.76 4.23 8.35
C LEU A 240 2.16 4.47 6.89
N LEU A 241 1.41 5.27 6.14
CA LEU A 241 1.74 5.53 4.74
C LEU A 241 2.34 6.92 4.54
N ILE A 242 1.71 7.96 5.07
CA ILE A 242 2.08 9.35 4.72
C ILE A 242 3.30 9.81 5.51
N VAL A 243 3.29 9.63 6.83
CA VAL A 243 4.43 10.02 7.68
C VAL A 243 5.73 9.34 7.23
N PRO A 244 5.77 8.01 7.01
CA PRO A 244 7.02 7.33 6.66
C PRO A 244 7.51 7.69 5.25
N ASN A 245 6.62 7.82 4.27
CA ASN A 245 6.98 8.35 2.94
C ASN A 245 7.56 9.76 3.02
N THR A 246 6.97 10.64 3.85
CA THR A 246 7.49 12.00 4.04
C THR A 246 8.88 11.97 4.66
N VAL A 247 9.06 11.16 5.71
CA VAL A 247 10.34 10.97 6.37
C VAL A 247 11.38 10.45 5.39
N GLU A 248 11.04 9.46 4.56
CA GLU A 248 11.96 8.91 3.57
C GLU A 248 12.39 9.97 2.54
N ILE A 249 11.45 10.76 2.00
CA ILE A 249 11.77 11.86 1.06
C ILE A 249 12.70 12.88 1.73
N VAL A 250 12.42 13.28 2.97
CA VAL A 250 13.23 14.24 3.72
C VAL A 250 14.62 13.68 4.00
N LEU A 251 14.72 12.41 4.44
CA LEU A 251 16.00 11.75 4.70
C LEU A 251 16.83 11.60 3.42
N LYS A 252 16.21 11.21 2.29
CA LYS A 252 16.90 11.13 0.99
C LYS A 252 17.49 12.48 0.58
N LYS A 253 16.78 13.58 0.84
CA LYS A 253 17.22 14.94 0.52
C LYS A 253 18.33 15.45 1.45
N ILE A 254 18.35 15.05 2.71
CA ILE A 254 19.35 15.50 3.71
C ILE A 254 20.64 14.67 3.62
N PHE A 255 20.56 13.37 3.37
CA PHE A 255 21.69 12.43 3.44
C PHE A 255 22.24 11.99 2.06
N ASP A 256 22.07 12.83 1.02
CA ASP A 256 22.53 12.56 -0.36
C ASP A 256 22.10 11.17 -0.92
N GLY A 257 20.94 10.67 -0.49
CA GLY A 257 20.33 9.42 -0.97
C GLY A 257 21.02 8.11 -0.56
N ASN A 258 22.36 8.07 -0.50
CA ASN A 258 23.14 6.83 -0.41
C ASN A 258 22.91 6.04 0.89
N GLU A 259 22.76 6.70 2.04
CA GLU A 259 22.59 6.00 3.32
C GLU A 259 21.19 5.37 3.48
N VAL A 260 20.15 5.98 2.90
CA VAL A 260 18.77 5.46 2.99
C VAL A 260 18.64 4.14 2.24
N HIS A 261 19.36 3.97 1.14
CA HIS A 261 19.31 2.76 0.32
C HIS A 261 19.95 1.55 1.02
N ARG A 262 20.75 1.80 2.06
CA ARG A 262 21.47 0.77 2.82
C ARG A 262 20.56 -0.11 3.66
N TYR A 263 19.42 0.43 4.12
CA TYR A 263 18.48 -0.28 4.98
C TYR A 263 17.33 -0.95 4.20
N GLY A 264 17.28 -0.75 2.88
CA GLY A 264 16.19 -1.23 2.02
C GLY A 264 14.94 -0.34 2.09
N PRO A 265 13.90 -0.67 1.30
CA PRO A 265 12.66 0.09 1.26
C PRO A 265 11.89 -0.06 2.58
N ILE A 266 11.75 1.04 3.33
CA ILE A 266 11.04 1.05 4.62
C ILE A 266 9.51 1.09 4.41
N ASN A 267 9.06 1.60 3.25
CA ASN A 267 7.62 1.77 2.99
C ASN A 267 6.89 0.46 2.76
N HIS A 268 7.49 -0.55 2.11
CA HIS A 268 6.75 -1.78 1.81
C HIS A 268 6.27 -2.50 3.08
N PRO A 269 7.12 -2.75 4.11
CA PRO A 269 6.64 -3.34 5.37
C PRO A 269 5.51 -2.54 6.03
N LEU A 270 5.55 -1.21 5.92
CA LEU A 270 4.53 -0.35 6.52
C LEU A 270 3.21 -0.39 5.75
N ILE A 271 3.25 -0.49 4.42
CA ILE A 271 2.07 -0.76 3.59
C ILE A 271 1.48 -2.12 3.97
N VAL A 272 2.31 -3.15 4.13
CA VAL A 272 1.84 -4.47 4.57
C VAL A 272 1.17 -4.37 5.94
N VAL A 273 1.79 -3.76 6.95
CA VAL A 273 1.18 -3.54 8.29
C VAL A 273 -0.15 -2.79 8.18
N TYR A 274 -0.21 -1.74 7.37
CA TYR A 274 -1.43 -1.00 7.13
C TYR A 274 -2.54 -1.88 6.52
N THR A 275 -2.23 -2.68 5.51
CA THR A 275 -3.20 -3.61 4.91
C THR A 275 -3.65 -4.68 5.90
N THR A 276 -2.76 -5.17 6.77
CA THR A 276 -3.11 -6.09 7.87
C THR A 276 -4.11 -5.46 8.83
N LEU A 277 -3.83 -4.24 9.30
CA LEU A 277 -4.74 -3.50 10.18
C LEU A 277 -6.09 -3.27 9.50
N SER A 278 -6.09 -2.91 8.21
CA SER A 278 -7.31 -2.77 7.43
C SER A 278 -8.11 -4.07 7.42
N ALA A 279 -7.48 -5.22 7.17
CA ALA A 279 -8.11 -6.52 7.13
C ALA A 279 -8.73 -6.92 8.50
N ILE A 280 -7.97 -6.75 9.58
CA ILE A 280 -8.41 -7.03 10.96
C ILE A 280 -9.63 -6.18 11.31
N VAL A 281 -9.57 -4.88 10.99
CA VAL A 281 -10.63 -3.94 11.27
C VAL A 281 -11.90 -4.28 10.48
N PHE A 282 -11.77 -4.72 9.22
CA PHE A 282 -12.92 -5.25 8.47
C PHE A 282 -13.50 -6.51 9.12
N CYS A 283 -12.67 -7.49 9.47
CA CYS A 283 -13.09 -8.68 10.21
C CYS A 283 -13.89 -8.35 11.48
N ALA A 284 -13.47 -7.32 12.23
CA ALA A 284 -14.13 -6.93 13.48
C ALA A 284 -15.51 -6.24 13.26
N ILE A 285 -15.74 -5.64 12.08
CA ILE A 285 -17.03 -5.03 11.75
C ILE A 285 -18.05 -6.08 11.31
N PHE A 286 -17.64 -7.01 10.44
CA PHE A 286 -18.58 -7.98 9.89
C PHE A 286 -18.94 -9.01 10.97
N PRO A 287 -20.19 -9.00 11.48
CA PRO A 287 -20.58 -9.96 12.50
C PRO A 287 -20.46 -11.37 11.92
N LYS A 288 -19.79 -12.26 12.67
CA LYS A 288 -19.88 -13.70 12.41
C LYS A 288 -21.34 -14.08 12.60
N LYS A 289 -21.99 -14.48 11.51
CA LYS A 289 -23.29 -15.16 11.58
C LYS A 289 -23.04 -16.63 11.89
#